data_AF-A0AAW0E9J8-F1
#
_entry.id   AF-A0AAW0E9J8-F1
#
_cell.length_a   1.000
_cell.length_b   1.000
_cell.length_c   1.000
_cell.angle_alpha   90.00
_cell.angle_beta   90.00
_cell.angle_gamma   90.00
#
_symmetry.space_group_name_H-M   'P 1'
#
loop_
_entity.id
_entity.type
_entity.pdbx_description
1 polymer ?
#
loop_
_entity_poly.entity_id
_entity_poly.type
_entity_poly.pdbx_seq_one_letter_code
_entity_poly.pdbx_strand_id
1 'polypeptide(L)'
;MPRPKQYTTKKAKIQAERAKAARYYEKHRSVILERKRVRDRAQAMEAKKQRLVEESKEIEERKERAKTRRTQIEQNRQKVLKEAKRAVSSSSALWEMRNIENRFNEEIKAKPSVLLDEIAATVFRWYSTRPRPSTSPFTPYYNLFEDILESIERTSDKLVVESGGNDVADKWKHADNLRRKVSRICECLDSMHSAVVEEELIQRHNQKLLLHQDPLFRDALDR
;
A
#
# COMPACT_ATOMS: atom_id res chain seq x y z
N MET A 1 -75.65 17.59 -2.88
CA MET A 1 -74.49 16.79 -2.40
C MET A 1 -74.99 15.66 -1.51
N PRO A 2 -74.44 14.43 -1.58
CA PRO A 2 -74.85 13.33 -0.71
C PRO A 2 -74.43 13.56 0.76
N ARG A 3 -75.29 13.17 1.71
CA ARG A 3 -75.05 13.35 3.15
C ARG A 3 -73.91 12.42 3.64
N PRO A 4 -72.97 12.90 4.49
CA PRO A 4 -71.91 12.05 5.03
C PRO A 4 -72.46 10.89 5.86
N LYS A 5 -71.89 9.70 5.66
CA LYS A 5 -72.29 8.48 6.39
C LYS A 5 -71.91 8.62 7.87
N GLN A 6 -72.90 8.53 8.76
CA GLN A 6 -72.69 8.59 10.21
C GLN A 6 -72.42 7.18 10.76
N TYR A 7 -71.37 7.04 11.55
CA TYR A 7 -70.98 5.78 12.18
C TYR A 7 -71.37 5.79 13.65
N THR A 8 -72.02 4.71 14.10
CA THR A 8 -72.53 4.57 15.47
C THR A 8 -71.43 4.34 16.50
N THR A 9 -70.29 3.76 16.10
CA THR A 9 -69.15 3.52 17.00
C THR A 9 -67.83 3.98 16.38
N LYS A 10 -66.88 4.40 17.25
CA LYS A 10 -65.53 4.80 16.83
C LYS A 10 -64.78 3.67 16.10
N LYS A 11 -64.98 2.42 16.54
CA LYS A 11 -64.39 1.23 15.89
C LYS A 11 -64.91 1.05 14.46
N ALA A 12 -66.23 1.16 14.24
CA ALA A 12 -66.83 1.06 12.90
C ALA A 12 -66.33 2.17 11.96
N LYS A 13 -66.15 3.39 12.47
CA LYS A 13 -65.56 4.50 11.70
C LYS A 13 -64.13 4.18 11.26
N ILE A 14 -63.27 3.72 12.17
CA ILE A 14 -61.87 3.38 11.87
C ILE A 14 -61.79 2.22 10.85
N GLN A 15 -62.64 1.21 10.98
CA GLN A 15 -62.65 0.08 10.05
C GLN A 15 -63.07 0.51 8.64
N ALA A 16 -64.06 1.40 8.53
CA ALA A 16 -64.49 1.96 7.25
C ALA A 16 -63.40 2.85 6.62
N GLU A 17 -62.69 3.64 7.41
CA GLU A 17 -61.54 4.44 6.95
C GLU A 17 -60.39 3.56 6.48
N ARG A 18 -60.06 2.48 7.20
CA ARG A 18 -59.04 1.49 6.78
C ARG A 18 -59.44 0.79 5.49
N ALA A 19 -60.70 0.37 5.35
CA ALA A 19 -61.19 -0.28 4.13
C ALA A 19 -61.19 0.70 2.93
N LYS A 20 -61.55 1.96 3.16
CA LYS A 20 -61.47 3.02 2.14
C LYS A 20 -60.02 3.27 1.72
N ALA A 21 -59.10 3.36 2.68
CA ALA A 21 -57.67 3.53 2.42
C ALA A 21 -57.10 2.32 1.66
N ALA A 22 -57.44 1.09 2.05
CA ALA A 22 -56.99 -0.12 1.37
C ALA A 22 -57.41 -0.15 -0.10
N ARG A 23 -58.70 0.14 -0.39
CA ARG A 23 -59.20 0.24 -1.77
C ARG A 23 -58.52 1.36 -2.57
N TYR A 24 -58.21 2.48 -1.92
CA TYR A 24 -57.46 3.56 -2.54
C TYR A 24 -56.03 3.12 -2.89
N TYR A 25 -55.32 2.49 -1.95
CA TYR A 25 -53.96 1.96 -2.18
C TYR A 25 -53.92 0.90 -3.27
N GLU A 26 -54.91 0.02 -3.33
CA GLU A 26 -55.01 -1.02 -4.35
C GLU A 26 -55.25 -0.41 -5.74
N LYS A 27 -56.20 0.54 -5.84
CA LYS A 27 -56.49 1.25 -7.10
C LYS A 27 -55.31 2.08 -7.60
N HIS A 28 -54.50 2.65 -6.71
CA HIS A 28 -53.39 3.54 -7.05
C HIS A 28 -52.01 2.91 -6.84
N ARG A 29 -51.94 1.59 -6.66
CA ARG A 29 -50.72 0.87 -6.26
C ARG A 29 -49.54 1.14 -7.19
N SER A 30 -49.76 1.07 -8.50
CA SER A 30 -48.73 1.30 -9.52
C SER A 30 -48.15 2.71 -9.43
N VAL A 31 -49.01 3.73 -9.32
CA VAL A 31 -48.61 5.14 -9.20
C VAL A 31 -47.84 5.38 -7.90
N ILE A 32 -48.26 4.77 -6.80
CA ILE A 32 -47.59 4.91 -5.50
C ILE A 32 -46.20 4.25 -5.53
N LEU A 33 -46.09 3.04 -6.09
CA LEU A 33 -44.82 2.34 -6.23
C LEU A 33 -43.87 3.07 -7.19
N GLU A 34 -44.39 3.61 -8.29
CA GLU A 34 -43.57 4.36 -9.25
C GLU A 34 -43.05 5.66 -8.65
N ARG A 35 -43.89 6.41 -7.93
CA ARG A 35 -43.45 7.59 -7.16
C ARG A 35 -42.39 7.24 -6.13
N LYS A 36 -42.51 6.08 -5.47
CA LYS A 36 -41.48 5.60 -4.54
C LYS A 36 -40.16 5.31 -5.26
N ARG A 37 -40.19 4.57 -6.37
CA ARG A 37 -38.99 4.26 -7.18
C ARG A 37 -38.29 5.50 -7.72
N VAL A 38 -39.06 6.48 -8.21
CA VAL A 38 -38.52 7.76 -8.68
C VAL A 38 -37.82 8.51 -7.55
N ARG A 39 -38.41 8.54 -6.34
CA ARG A 39 -37.79 9.13 -5.16
C ARG A 39 -36.50 8.39 -4.76
N ASP A 40 -36.54 7.07 -4.70
CA ASP A 40 -35.39 6.24 -4.33
C ASP A 40 -34.23 6.44 -5.34
N ARG A 41 -34.54 6.53 -6.64
CA ARG A 41 -33.54 6.84 -7.69
C ARG A 41 -32.96 8.25 -7.53
N ALA A 42 -33.79 9.25 -7.25
CA ALA A 42 -33.34 10.62 -7.04
C ALA A 42 -32.37 10.70 -5.83
N GLN A 43 -32.73 10.05 -4.72
CA GLN A 43 -31.88 9.97 -3.53
C GLN A 43 -30.57 9.22 -3.80
N ALA A 44 -30.61 8.11 -4.54
CA ALA A 44 -29.41 7.38 -4.92
C ALA A 44 -28.46 8.21 -5.81
N MET A 45 -29.02 8.98 -6.74
CA MET A 45 -28.26 9.90 -7.60
C MET A 45 -27.63 11.04 -6.80
N GLU A 46 -28.35 11.59 -5.82
CA GLU A 46 -27.85 12.65 -4.95
C GLU A 46 -26.73 12.16 -4.02
N ALA A 47 -26.88 10.96 -3.44
CA ALA A 47 -25.82 10.31 -2.67
C ALA A 47 -24.58 10.01 -3.52
N LYS A 48 -24.76 9.55 -4.77
CA LYS A 48 -23.65 9.34 -5.71
C LYS A 48 -22.93 10.65 -6.04
N LYS A 49 -23.67 11.74 -6.21
CA LYS A 49 -23.10 13.07 -6.47
C LYS A 49 -22.29 13.57 -5.27
N GLN A 50 -22.77 13.37 -4.05
CA GLN A 50 -22.04 13.73 -2.83
C GLN A 50 -20.73 12.95 -2.69
N ARG A 51 -20.76 11.62 -2.93
CA ARG A 51 -19.54 10.79 -2.91
C ARG A 51 -18.50 11.24 -3.92
N LEU A 52 -18.91 11.58 -5.14
CA LEU A 52 -17.99 12.10 -6.16
C LEU A 52 -17.36 13.44 -5.75
N VAL A 53 -18.11 14.29 -5.04
CA VAL A 53 -17.58 15.55 -4.51
C VAL A 53 -16.56 15.28 -3.39
N GLU A 54 -16.85 14.36 -2.47
CA GLU A 54 -15.91 13.95 -1.41
C GLU A 54 -14.63 13.35 -2.00
N GLU A 55 -14.76 12.43 -2.96
CA GLU A 55 -13.63 11.82 -3.66
C GLU A 55 -12.78 12.88 -4.39
N SER A 56 -13.42 13.87 -5.03
CA SER A 56 -12.68 14.95 -5.68
C SER A 56 -11.90 15.82 -4.69
N LYS A 57 -12.44 16.05 -3.48
CA LYS A 57 -11.74 16.78 -2.42
C LYS A 57 -10.56 15.99 -1.86
N GLU A 58 -10.74 14.70 -1.62
CA GLU A 58 -9.65 13.81 -1.18
C GLU A 58 -8.52 13.74 -2.20
N ILE A 59 -8.84 13.68 -3.49
CA ILE A 59 -7.85 13.72 -4.57
C ILE A 59 -7.07 15.04 -4.55
N GLU A 60 -7.76 16.16 -4.36
CA GLU A 60 -7.09 17.47 -4.36
C GLU A 60 -6.23 17.68 -3.10
N GLU A 61 -6.71 17.25 -1.93
CA GLU A 61 -5.87 17.21 -0.72
C GLU A 61 -4.65 16.31 -0.89
N ARG A 62 -4.80 15.15 -1.55
CA ARG A 62 -3.70 14.23 -1.83
C ARG A 62 -2.67 14.86 -2.77
N LYS A 63 -3.11 15.63 -3.77
CA LYS A 63 -2.21 16.39 -4.65
C LYS A 63 -1.46 17.48 -3.89
N GLU A 64 -2.13 18.22 -3.03
CA GLU A 64 -1.48 19.27 -2.22
C GLU A 64 -0.48 18.67 -1.24
N ARG A 65 -0.81 17.57 -0.55
CA ARG A 65 0.14 16.82 0.29
C ARG A 65 1.32 16.28 -0.52
N ALA A 66 1.10 15.85 -1.76
CA ALA A 66 2.18 15.41 -2.63
C ALA A 66 3.10 16.56 -3.06
N LYS A 67 2.54 17.75 -3.33
CA LYS A 67 3.32 18.96 -3.63
C LYS A 67 4.17 19.40 -2.43
N THR A 68 3.58 19.46 -1.23
CA THR A 68 4.32 19.84 -0.01
C THR A 68 5.39 18.82 0.35
N ARG A 69 5.11 17.52 0.17
CA ARG A 69 6.13 16.48 0.35
C ARG A 69 7.28 16.64 -0.65
N ARG A 70 6.99 16.95 -1.92
CA ARG A 70 8.03 17.21 -2.94
C ARG A 70 8.88 18.43 -2.59
N THR A 71 8.29 19.53 -2.14
CA THR A 71 9.06 20.72 -1.74
C THR A 71 9.90 20.45 -0.50
N GLN A 72 9.39 19.68 0.45
CA GLN A 72 10.13 19.28 1.66
C GLN A 72 11.29 18.33 1.34
N ILE A 73 11.10 17.40 0.40
CA ILE A 73 12.18 16.55 -0.13
C ILE A 73 13.25 17.41 -0.83
N GLU A 74 12.86 18.37 -1.65
CA GLU A 74 13.82 19.24 -2.35
C GLU A 74 14.59 20.15 -1.37
N GLN A 75 13.93 20.69 -0.35
CA GLN A 75 14.61 21.44 0.71
C GLN A 75 15.57 20.57 1.53
N ASN A 76 15.18 19.33 1.85
CA ASN A 76 16.06 18.38 2.52
C ASN A 76 17.24 18.01 1.63
N ARG A 77 17.02 17.78 0.34
CA ARG A 77 18.08 17.53 -0.65
C ARG A 77 19.08 18.68 -0.70
N GLN A 78 18.60 19.93 -0.72
CA GLN A 78 19.48 21.10 -0.70
C GLN A 78 20.25 21.27 0.61
N LYS A 79 19.66 20.90 1.76
CA LYS A 79 20.36 20.87 3.05
C LYS A 79 21.43 19.78 3.09
N VAL A 80 21.08 18.56 2.69
CA VAL A 80 22.02 17.43 2.57
C VAL A 80 23.14 17.77 1.59
N LEU A 81 22.86 18.44 0.47
CA LEU A 81 23.88 18.93 -0.47
C LEU A 81 24.84 19.94 0.18
N LYS A 82 24.33 20.85 1.03
CA LYS A 82 25.16 21.83 1.75
C LYS A 82 25.98 21.16 2.87
N GLU A 83 25.40 20.20 3.58
CA GLU A 83 26.07 19.43 4.63
C GLU A 83 27.11 18.47 4.05
N ALA A 84 26.80 17.79 2.95
CA ALA A 84 27.73 16.96 2.20
C ALA A 84 28.92 17.78 1.72
N LYS A 85 28.70 18.96 1.10
CA LYS A 85 29.79 19.87 0.70
C LYS A 85 30.66 20.35 1.87
N ARG A 86 30.12 20.40 3.10
CA ARG A 86 30.90 20.69 4.32
C ARG A 86 31.62 19.45 4.87
N ALA A 87 31.06 18.25 4.66
CA ALA A 87 31.57 16.96 5.13
C ALA A 87 32.61 16.31 4.18
N VAL A 88 32.72 16.78 2.92
CA VAL A 88 33.81 16.39 1.99
C VAL A 88 35.21 16.59 2.60
N SER A 89 35.32 17.33 3.71
CA SER A 89 36.56 17.49 4.46
C SER A 89 36.98 16.30 5.34
N SER A 90 36.19 15.22 5.52
CA SER A 90 36.62 14.14 6.46
C SER A 90 36.28 12.69 6.13
N SER A 91 35.50 12.37 5.10
CA SER A 91 35.36 10.99 4.60
C SER A 91 34.81 10.98 3.18
N SER A 92 35.47 10.30 2.24
CA SER A 92 35.01 10.21 0.84
C SER A 92 33.72 9.38 0.76
N ALA A 93 32.72 9.82 -0.01
CA ALA A 93 31.47 9.07 -0.22
C ALA A 93 31.69 7.65 -0.77
N LEU A 94 32.84 7.39 -1.41
CA LEU A 94 33.24 6.03 -1.83
C LEU A 94 33.52 5.11 -0.65
N TRP A 95 34.14 5.63 0.40
CA TRP A 95 34.42 4.88 1.61
C TRP A 95 33.12 4.58 2.37
N GLU A 96 32.20 5.54 2.43
CA GLU A 96 30.85 5.33 2.98
C GLU A 96 30.11 4.22 2.21
N MET A 97 30.13 4.25 0.88
CA MET A 97 29.45 3.24 0.06
C MET A 97 30.03 1.84 0.29
N ARG A 98 31.36 1.74 0.40
CA ARG A 98 32.03 0.47 0.71
C ARG A 98 31.68 -0.06 2.09
N ASN A 99 31.50 0.81 3.08
CA ASN A 99 31.04 0.40 4.40
C ASN A 99 29.59 -0.10 4.39
N ILE A 100 28.73 0.52 3.57
CA ILE A 100 27.35 0.04 3.40
C ILE A 100 27.35 -1.35 2.75
N GLU A 101 28.18 -1.56 1.72
CA GLU A 101 28.36 -2.88 1.09
C GLU A 101 28.90 -3.91 2.10
N ASN A 102 29.91 -3.56 2.88
CA ASN A 102 30.44 -4.45 3.92
C ASN A 102 29.38 -4.80 4.97
N ARG A 103 28.61 -3.81 5.45
CA ARG A 103 27.50 -4.03 6.38
C ARG A 103 26.45 -4.95 5.78
N PHE A 104 26.07 -4.73 4.52
CA PHE A 104 25.15 -5.62 3.81
C PHE A 104 25.67 -7.05 3.74
N ASN A 105 26.96 -7.24 3.40
CA ASN A 105 27.58 -8.56 3.33
C ASN A 105 27.70 -9.22 4.72
N GLU A 106 28.00 -8.46 5.77
CA GLU A 106 28.07 -8.94 7.16
C GLU A 106 26.71 -9.42 7.68
N GLU A 107 25.62 -8.73 7.31
CA GLU A 107 24.27 -9.09 7.73
C GLU A 107 23.76 -10.34 7.00
N ILE A 108 24.08 -10.48 5.72
CA ILE A 108 23.69 -11.66 4.95
C ILE A 108 24.50 -12.89 5.35
N LYS A 109 25.79 -12.74 5.71
CA LYS A 109 26.76 -13.80 6.09
C LYS A 109 27.03 -14.88 5.04
N ALA A 110 26.12 -15.08 4.08
CA ALA A 110 26.13 -16.05 3.01
C ALA A 110 25.71 -15.38 1.67
N LYS A 111 25.27 -16.15 0.69
CA LYS A 111 24.68 -15.59 -0.53
C LYS A 111 23.28 -15.05 -0.25
N PRO A 112 22.85 -13.95 -0.91
CA PRO A 112 21.50 -13.42 -0.78
C PRO A 112 20.40 -14.47 -1.00
N SER A 113 20.59 -15.39 -1.95
CA SER A 113 19.66 -16.49 -2.20
C SER A 113 19.51 -17.45 -1.01
N VAL A 114 20.58 -17.71 -0.26
CA VAL A 114 20.57 -18.56 0.94
C VAL A 114 19.81 -17.88 2.07
N LEU A 115 20.04 -16.58 2.26
CA LEU A 115 19.28 -15.80 3.24
C LEU A 115 17.79 -15.84 2.94
N LEU A 116 17.39 -15.71 1.67
CA LEU A 116 15.97 -15.80 1.29
C LEU A 116 15.36 -17.16 1.63
N ASP A 117 16.11 -18.25 1.48
CA ASP A 117 15.65 -19.59 1.87
C ASP A 117 15.49 -19.71 3.40
N GLU A 118 16.40 -19.11 4.18
CA GLU A 118 16.30 -19.06 5.65
C GLU A 118 15.10 -18.23 6.13
N ILE A 119 14.86 -17.09 5.49
CA ILE A 119 13.68 -16.25 5.76
C ILE A 119 12.42 -17.01 5.41
N ALA A 120 12.37 -17.64 4.23
CA ALA A 120 11.23 -18.44 3.80
C ALA A 120 10.95 -19.54 4.83
N ALA A 121 11.95 -20.33 5.24
CA ALA A 121 11.79 -21.38 6.25
C ALA A 121 11.23 -20.84 7.58
N THR A 122 11.71 -19.68 8.03
CA THR A 122 11.23 -19.00 9.23
C THR A 122 9.76 -18.58 9.09
N VAL A 123 9.39 -18.01 7.95
CA VAL A 123 8.02 -17.62 7.62
C VAL A 123 7.10 -18.84 7.56
N PHE A 124 7.51 -19.94 6.93
CA PHE A 124 6.72 -21.18 6.88
C PHE A 124 6.46 -21.76 8.26
N ARG A 125 7.50 -21.79 9.12
CA ARG A 125 7.37 -22.27 10.49
C ARG A 125 6.41 -21.40 11.29
N TRP A 126 6.56 -20.08 11.20
CA TRP A 126 5.66 -19.13 11.84
C TRP A 126 4.21 -19.28 11.35
N TYR A 127 4.02 -19.38 10.03
CA TYR A 127 2.70 -19.49 9.40
C TYR A 127 1.95 -20.78 9.80
N SER A 128 2.70 -21.87 9.99
CA SER A 128 2.20 -23.20 10.35
C SER A 128 1.90 -23.35 11.85
N THR A 129 2.43 -22.47 12.70
CA THR A 129 2.23 -22.52 14.16
C THR A 129 0.84 -21.96 14.52
N ARG A 130 0.04 -22.70 15.28
CA ARG A 130 -1.27 -22.25 15.77
C ARG A 130 -1.35 -22.34 17.31
N PRO A 131 -1.71 -21.25 18.03
CA PRO A 131 -1.97 -19.89 17.52
C PRO A 131 -0.69 -19.20 17.00
N ARG A 132 -0.84 -18.32 16.01
CA ARG A 132 0.30 -17.60 15.41
C ARG A 132 0.87 -16.57 16.40
N PRO A 133 2.21 -16.46 16.54
CA PRO A 133 2.84 -15.38 17.30
C PRO A 133 2.44 -14.00 16.76
N SER A 134 2.26 -13.01 17.65
CA SER A 134 1.88 -11.64 17.26
C SER A 134 2.99 -10.90 16.51
N THR A 135 4.25 -11.25 16.75
CA THR A 135 5.40 -10.67 16.06
C THR A 135 5.52 -11.28 14.66
N SER A 136 5.48 -10.42 13.64
CA SER A 136 5.69 -10.82 12.25
C SER A 136 7.16 -11.18 12.01
N PRO A 137 7.45 -12.31 11.33
CA PRO A 137 8.82 -12.67 10.97
C PRO A 137 9.44 -11.71 9.95
N PHE A 138 8.65 -10.89 9.26
CA PHE A 138 9.12 -9.99 8.22
C PHE A 138 9.69 -8.66 8.75
N THR A 139 9.13 -8.15 9.85
CA THR A 139 9.48 -6.84 10.42
C THR A 139 10.99 -6.61 10.61
N PRO A 140 11.78 -7.53 11.19
CA PRO A 140 13.22 -7.30 11.34
C PRO A 140 13.95 -7.15 9.99
N TYR A 141 13.53 -7.90 8.97
CA TYR A 141 14.15 -7.86 7.64
C TYR A 141 13.77 -6.59 6.86
N TYR A 142 12.50 -6.16 6.93
CA TYR A 142 12.09 -4.90 6.31
C TYR A 142 12.86 -3.72 6.88
N ASN A 143 12.93 -3.60 8.21
CA ASN A 143 13.66 -2.52 8.86
C ASN A 143 15.15 -2.51 8.47
N LEU A 144 15.76 -3.69 8.36
CA LEU A 144 17.16 -3.81 7.95
C LEU A 144 17.39 -3.34 6.51
N PHE A 145 16.60 -3.85 5.56
CA PHE A 145 16.82 -3.54 4.14
C PHE A 145 16.35 -2.14 3.76
N GLU A 146 15.32 -1.60 4.41
CA GLU A 146 14.93 -0.19 4.25
C GLU A 146 16.04 0.76 4.72
N ASP A 147 16.66 0.49 5.88
CA ASP A 147 17.78 1.30 6.40
C ASP A 147 19.01 1.25 5.48
N ILE A 148 19.31 0.07 4.92
CA ILE A 148 20.38 -0.09 3.93
C ILE A 148 20.05 0.67 2.64
N LEU A 149 18.83 0.56 2.11
CA LEU A 149 18.41 1.29 0.92
C LEU A 149 18.50 2.81 1.11
N GLU A 150 18.01 3.31 2.24
CA GLU A 150 18.07 4.74 2.55
C GLU A 150 19.54 5.22 2.65
N SER A 151 20.41 4.40 3.24
CA SER A 151 21.85 4.67 3.30
C SER A 151 22.49 4.73 1.91
N ILE A 152 22.17 3.78 1.03
CA ILE A 152 22.67 3.76 -0.36
C ILE A 152 22.20 5.01 -1.11
N GLU A 153 20.93 5.38 -1.00
CA GLU A 153 20.38 6.55 -1.68
C GLU A 153 21.10 7.84 -1.23
N ARG A 154 21.24 8.05 0.08
CA ARG A 154 21.96 9.21 0.64
C ARG A 154 23.41 9.28 0.17
N THR A 155 24.14 8.17 0.17
CA THR A 155 25.55 8.16 -0.25
C THR A 155 25.70 8.25 -1.77
N SER A 156 24.75 7.72 -2.55
CA SER A 156 24.74 7.87 -4.01
C SER A 156 24.59 9.33 -4.45
N ASP A 157 23.76 10.11 -3.75
CA ASP A 157 23.62 11.55 -3.98
C ASP A 157 24.93 12.30 -3.67
N LYS A 158 25.65 11.91 -2.61
CA LYS A 158 26.97 12.47 -2.29
C LYS A 158 28.01 12.15 -3.36
N LEU A 159 28.02 10.91 -3.89
CA LEU A 159 28.96 10.48 -4.94
C LEU A 159 28.84 11.33 -6.20
N VAL A 160 27.61 11.66 -6.63
CA VAL A 160 27.36 12.51 -7.80
C VAL A 160 27.95 13.91 -7.61
N VAL A 161 27.91 14.42 -6.38
CA VAL A 161 28.39 15.77 -6.03
C VAL A 161 29.92 15.81 -5.93
N GLU A 162 30.54 14.76 -5.39
CA GLU A 162 32.00 14.69 -5.20
C GLU A 162 32.78 14.39 -6.49
N SER A 163 32.22 13.60 -7.41
CA SER A 163 32.99 13.05 -8.54
C SER A 163 33.07 13.93 -9.78
N GLY A 164 32.42 15.11 -9.81
CA GLY A 164 32.69 16.18 -10.78
C GLY A 164 32.54 15.83 -12.26
N GLY A 165 31.87 14.72 -12.61
CA GLY A 165 31.52 14.36 -14.00
C GLY A 165 32.35 13.23 -14.63
N ASN A 166 33.65 13.14 -14.39
CA ASN A 166 34.53 12.27 -15.19
C ASN A 166 34.65 10.81 -14.71
N ASP A 167 34.39 10.54 -13.42
CA ASP A 167 34.50 9.22 -12.78
C ASP A 167 33.15 8.71 -12.22
N VAL A 168 32.07 9.44 -12.50
CA VAL A 168 30.73 9.22 -11.92
C VAL A 168 30.18 7.86 -12.34
N ALA A 169 30.42 7.45 -13.59
CA ALA A 169 29.72 6.32 -14.21
C ALA A 169 29.99 4.99 -13.48
N ASP A 170 31.26 4.65 -13.21
CA ASP A 170 31.60 3.37 -12.58
C ASP A 170 31.26 3.35 -11.08
N LYS A 171 31.46 4.48 -10.40
CA LYS A 171 31.14 4.66 -8.97
C LYS A 171 29.63 4.61 -8.74
N TRP A 172 28.86 5.21 -9.63
CA TRP A 172 27.40 5.17 -9.61
C TRP A 172 26.88 3.79 -10.00
N LYS A 173 27.50 3.11 -10.98
CA LYS A 173 27.15 1.72 -11.34
C LYS A 173 27.32 0.77 -10.16
N HIS A 174 28.34 0.95 -9.34
CA HIS A 174 28.51 0.18 -8.11
C HIS A 174 27.37 0.42 -7.11
N ALA A 175 27.02 1.68 -6.83
CA ALA A 175 25.91 2.03 -5.95
C ALA A 175 24.55 1.52 -6.48
N ASP A 176 24.31 1.64 -7.79
CA ASP A 176 23.09 1.17 -8.45
C ASP A 176 22.99 -0.36 -8.42
N ASN A 177 24.09 -1.08 -8.60
CA ASN A 177 24.13 -2.53 -8.46
C ASN A 177 23.75 -2.97 -7.03
N LEU A 178 24.34 -2.33 -6.01
CA LEU A 178 24.02 -2.64 -4.61
C LEU A 178 22.55 -2.33 -4.30
N ARG A 179 22.06 -1.17 -4.74
CA ARG A 179 20.64 -0.79 -4.62
C ARG A 179 19.72 -1.85 -5.23
N ARG A 180 19.99 -2.27 -6.48
CA ARG A 180 19.19 -3.30 -7.17
C ARG A 180 19.20 -4.63 -6.42
N LYS A 181 20.34 -5.05 -5.86
CA LYS A 181 20.42 -6.27 -5.05
C LYS A 181 19.50 -6.18 -3.83
N VAL A 182 19.58 -5.09 -3.08
CA VAL A 182 18.74 -4.90 -1.87
C VAL A 182 17.26 -4.79 -2.25
N SER A 183 16.91 -4.04 -3.30
CA SER A 183 15.52 -3.91 -3.76
C SER A 183 14.91 -5.26 -4.15
N ARG A 184 15.68 -6.14 -4.82
CA ARG A 184 15.24 -7.50 -5.16
C ARG A 184 14.96 -8.36 -3.92
N ILE A 185 15.75 -8.21 -2.86
CA ILE A 185 15.46 -8.89 -1.59
C ILE A 185 14.11 -8.40 -1.05
N CYS A 186 13.86 -7.09 -1.05
CA CYS A 186 12.57 -6.53 -0.63
C CYS A 186 11.40 -7.05 -1.47
N GLU A 187 11.54 -7.14 -2.80
CA GLU A 187 10.52 -7.72 -3.68
C GLU A 187 10.19 -9.17 -3.32
N CYS A 188 11.20 -9.97 -2.95
CA CYS A 188 10.99 -11.33 -2.45
C CYS A 188 10.23 -11.35 -1.12
N LEU A 189 10.56 -10.44 -0.20
CA LEU A 189 9.84 -10.30 1.07
C LEU A 189 8.38 -9.94 0.82
N ASP A 190 8.12 -8.99 -0.08
CA ASP A 190 6.76 -8.57 -0.46
C ASP A 190 5.96 -9.72 -1.06
N SER A 191 6.57 -10.50 -1.97
CA SER A 191 5.93 -11.69 -2.55
C SER A 191 5.51 -12.71 -1.48
N MET A 192 6.39 -12.98 -0.51
CA MET A 192 6.08 -13.89 0.61
C MET A 192 5.04 -13.29 1.57
N HIS A 193 5.14 -12.00 1.88
CA HIS A 193 4.21 -11.30 2.76
C HIS A 193 2.80 -11.26 2.17
N SER A 194 2.66 -10.93 0.88
CA SER A 194 1.38 -11.00 0.18
C SER A 194 0.77 -12.40 0.23
N ALA A 195 1.57 -13.45 0.00
CA ALA A 195 1.11 -14.82 0.08
C ALA A 195 0.66 -15.24 1.50
N VAL A 196 1.26 -14.66 2.54
CA VAL A 196 0.82 -14.84 3.94
C VAL A 196 -0.52 -14.14 4.20
N VAL A 197 -0.67 -12.89 3.76
CA VAL A 197 -1.89 -12.09 3.93
C VAL A 197 -3.08 -12.71 3.20
N GLU A 198 -2.85 -13.27 2.02
CA GLU A 198 -3.87 -13.94 1.20
C GLU A 198 -4.16 -15.37 1.66
N GLU A 199 -3.44 -15.86 2.68
CA GLU A 199 -3.51 -17.24 3.19
C GLU A 199 -3.16 -18.34 2.16
N GLU A 200 -2.44 -17.98 1.09
CA GLU A 200 -2.06 -18.87 0.00
C GLU A 200 -0.58 -19.31 0.03
N LEU A 201 0.15 -19.00 1.10
CA LEU A 201 1.60 -19.22 1.20
C LEU A 201 2.02 -20.65 0.80
N ILE A 202 1.36 -21.67 1.36
CA ILE A 202 1.67 -23.08 1.09
C ILE A 202 1.37 -23.44 -0.37
N GLN A 203 0.25 -22.95 -0.91
CA GLN A 203 -0.15 -23.22 -2.29
C GLN A 203 0.84 -22.61 -3.29
N ARG A 204 1.17 -21.32 -3.11
CA ARG A 204 2.12 -20.60 -3.99
C ARG A 204 3.51 -21.20 -3.94
N HIS A 205 3.96 -21.63 -2.76
CA HIS A 205 5.23 -22.33 -2.61
C HIS A 205 5.27 -23.66 -3.36
N ASN A 206 4.21 -24.47 -3.22
CA ASN A 206 4.13 -25.77 -3.89
C ASN A 206 4.08 -25.64 -5.42
N GLN A 207 3.47 -24.55 -5.91
CA GLN A 207 3.40 -24.22 -7.33
C GLN A 207 4.65 -23.50 -7.86
N LYS A 208 5.65 -23.23 -7.00
CA LYS A 208 6.86 -22.48 -7.34
C LYS A 208 6.58 -21.06 -7.87
N LEU A 209 5.57 -20.41 -7.31
CA LEU A 209 5.14 -19.06 -7.70
C LEU A 209 5.75 -17.95 -6.83
N LEU A 210 6.54 -18.29 -5.81
CA LEU A 210 7.23 -17.29 -4.99
C LEU A 210 8.53 -16.84 -5.66
N LEU A 211 8.81 -15.54 -5.65
CA LEU A 211 9.97 -14.96 -6.36
C LEU A 211 11.31 -15.58 -5.95
N HIS A 212 11.48 -15.94 -4.67
CA HIS A 212 12.72 -16.58 -4.20
C HIS A 212 12.97 -17.98 -4.80
N GLN A 213 11.97 -18.60 -5.43
CA GLN A 213 12.08 -19.91 -6.09
C GLN A 213 12.39 -19.80 -7.59
N ASP A 214 12.32 -18.60 -8.18
CA ASP A 214 12.60 -18.36 -9.60
C ASP A 214 14.13 -18.44 -9.85
N PRO A 215 14.61 -19.40 -10.68
CA PRO A 215 16.03 -19.53 -10.99
C PRO A 215 16.64 -18.28 -11.60
N LEU A 216 15.93 -17.59 -12.51
CA LEU A 216 16.45 -16.39 -13.17
C LEU A 216 16.61 -15.24 -12.19
N PHE A 217 15.68 -15.13 -11.25
CA PHE A 217 15.73 -14.12 -10.21
C PHE A 217 16.90 -14.37 -9.25
N ARG A 218 17.08 -15.62 -8.81
CA ARG A 218 18.18 -16.03 -7.91
C ARG A 218 19.54 -15.78 -8.56
N ASP A 219 19.70 -16.17 -9.82
CA ASP A 219 20.95 -16.00 -10.56
C ASP A 219 21.30 -14.51 -10.72
N ALA A 220 20.29 -13.66 -10.89
CA ALA A 220 20.48 -12.23 -11.01
C ALA A 220 20.74 -11.55 -9.66
N LEU A 221 20.29 -12.12 -8.55
CA LEU A 221 20.51 -11.62 -7.19
C LEU A 221 21.94 -11.95 -6.69
N ASP A 222 22.46 -13.12 -7.04
CA ASP A 222 23.77 -13.61 -6.60
C ASP A 222 24.95 -13.06 -7.44
N ARG A 223 24.68 -12.42 -8.58
CA ARG A 223 25.65 -11.69 -9.42
C ARG A 223 25.84 -10.26 -8.93
#